data_AF-A0A3B9IGJ5-F1
#
_entry.id   AF-A0A3B9IGJ5-F1
#
_cell.length_a   1.000
_cell.length_b   1.000
_cell.length_c   1.000
_cell.angle_alpha   90.00
_cell.angle_beta   90.00
_cell.angle_gamma   90.00
#
_symmetry.space_group_name_H-M   'P 1'
#
loop_
_entity.id
_entity.type
_entity.pdbx_description
1 polymer ?
#
loop_
_entity_poly.entity_id
_entity_poly.type
_entity_poly.pdbx_seq_one_letter_code
_entity_poly.pdbx_strand_id
1 'polypeptide(L)'
;QVRNRGTIGGSLANNDPAADYPAAALALGADIVTDQRSIPADDYFVGMFETALEPAEIIREVRFPIPEKAGYVKFPNPASRYALVGVFVARAKDGSVRVAVTGAGPSVFRVEAMEAALAADFRPEALDGITVPADGLNSDMHAGAEYRAHLIGVIAKRAVAAALG
;
A
#
# COMPACT_ATOMS: atom_id res chain seq x y z
N GLN A 1 5.27 20.34 -10.94
CA GLN A 1 6.23 19.86 -11.96
C GLN A 1 6.24 18.33 -12.05
N VAL A 2 6.68 17.58 -11.02
CA VAL A 2 6.68 16.10 -11.07
C VAL A 2 5.28 15.52 -11.33
N ARG A 3 4.27 15.91 -10.54
CA ARG A 3 2.88 15.44 -10.72
C ARG A 3 2.21 15.87 -12.04
N ASN A 4 2.80 16.83 -12.77
CA ASN A 4 2.27 17.24 -14.08
C ASN A 4 2.73 16.30 -15.21
N ARG A 5 3.74 15.44 -14.95
CA ARG A 5 4.32 14.51 -15.93
C ARG A 5 4.24 13.05 -15.47
N GLY A 6 4.29 12.81 -14.16
CA GLY A 6 4.16 11.48 -13.59
C GLY A 6 2.77 10.90 -13.84
N THR A 7 2.72 9.64 -14.24
CA THR A 7 1.48 8.90 -14.47
C THR A 7 1.34 7.78 -13.44
N ILE A 8 0.10 7.39 -13.15
CA ILE A 8 -0.16 6.24 -12.28
C ILE A 8 0.41 4.95 -12.90
N GLY A 9 0.21 4.74 -14.21
CA GLY A 9 0.77 3.59 -14.93
C GLY A 9 2.30 3.53 -14.83
N GLY A 10 2.99 4.66 -15.02
CA GLY A 10 4.44 4.72 -14.87
C GLY A 10 4.91 4.41 -13.43
N SER A 11 4.18 4.89 -12.42
CA SER A 11 4.50 4.57 -11.02
C SER A 11 4.28 3.10 -10.69
N LEU A 12 3.24 2.47 -11.22
CA LEU A 12 2.94 1.06 -11.01
C LEU A 12 3.92 0.15 -11.78
N ALA A 13 4.26 0.50 -13.01
CA ALA A 13 5.26 -0.22 -13.80
C ALA A 13 6.65 -0.13 -13.17
N ASN A 14 7.01 1.01 -12.58
CA ASN A 14 8.29 1.17 -11.89
C ASN A 14 8.37 0.37 -10.59
N ASN A 15 7.25 0.20 -9.88
CA ASN A 15 7.17 -0.51 -8.59
C ASN A 15 8.30 -0.18 -7.62
N ASP A 16 8.55 1.12 -7.41
CA ASP A 16 9.46 1.54 -6.34
C ASP A 16 8.80 1.17 -4.99
N PRO A 17 9.51 0.47 -4.09
CA PRO A 17 8.93 0.04 -2.82
C PRO A 17 8.42 1.18 -1.95
N ALA A 18 8.89 2.42 -2.17
CA ALA A 18 8.47 3.60 -1.42
C ALA A 18 7.38 4.42 -2.15
N ALA A 19 6.95 4.02 -3.35
CA ALA A 19 5.91 4.70 -4.10
C ALA A 19 4.54 4.57 -3.44
N ASP A 20 3.72 5.62 -3.60
CA ASP A 20 2.40 5.70 -2.96
C ASP A 20 1.33 4.89 -3.71
N TYR A 21 1.37 4.85 -5.04
CA TYR A 21 0.34 4.20 -5.86
C TYR A 21 0.22 2.67 -5.69
N PRO A 22 1.31 1.90 -5.50
CA PRO A 22 1.21 0.47 -5.18
C PRO A 22 0.31 0.17 -3.98
N ALA A 23 0.40 0.96 -2.89
CA ALA A 23 -0.45 0.79 -1.71
C ALA A 23 -1.93 1.04 -2.02
N ALA A 24 -2.24 2.07 -2.82
CA ALA A 24 -3.60 2.35 -3.23
C ALA A 24 -4.17 1.22 -4.12
N ALA A 25 -3.40 0.72 -5.08
CA ALA A 25 -3.81 -0.38 -5.95
C ALA A 25 -4.09 -1.66 -5.16
N LEU A 26 -3.17 -2.03 -4.25
CA LEU A 26 -3.31 -3.26 -3.47
C LEU A 26 -4.46 -3.18 -2.44
N ALA A 27 -4.56 -2.06 -1.71
CA ALA A 27 -5.61 -1.88 -0.70
C ALA A 27 -7.01 -1.77 -1.32
N LEU A 28 -7.15 -1.15 -2.49
CA LEU A 28 -8.45 -1.06 -3.16
C LEU A 28 -8.82 -2.33 -3.92
N GLY A 29 -7.91 -3.29 -4.07
CA GLY A 29 -8.14 -4.49 -4.90
C GLY A 29 -8.29 -4.13 -6.37
N ALA A 30 -7.39 -3.28 -6.87
CA ALA A 30 -7.42 -2.82 -8.25
C ALA A 30 -7.08 -3.93 -9.25
N ASP A 31 -7.55 -3.78 -10.48
CA ASP A 31 -7.05 -4.51 -11.64
C ASP A 31 -6.11 -3.60 -12.45
N ILE A 32 -4.90 -4.09 -12.71
CA ILE A 32 -3.94 -3.45 -13.62
C ILE A 32 -4.20 -4.03 -15.01
N VAL A 33 -4.76 -3.23 -15.90
CA VAL A 33 -5.16 -3.67 -17.25
C VAL A 33 -4.09 -3.27 -18.25
N THR A 34 -3.57 -4.27 -18.94
CA THR A 34 -2.53 -4.12 -19.95
C THR A 34 -3.12 -4.21 -21.36
N ASP A 35 -2.25 -4.18 -22.36
CA ASP A 35 -2.61 -4.48 -23.74
C ASP A 35 -2.87 -5.96 -24.02
N GLN A 36 -2.48 -6.85 -23.09
CA GLN A 36 -2.56 -8.30 -23.26
C GLN A 36 -3.57 -8.95 -22.31
N ARG A 37 -3.69 -8.45 -21.07
CA ARG A 37 -4.50 -9.08 -20.01
C ARG A 37 -4.90 -8.09 -18.92
N SER A 38 -5.66 -8.59 -17.95
CA SER A 38 -5.95 -7.91 -16.68
C SER A 38 -5.26 -8.68 -15.57
N ILE A 39 -4.53 -7.97 -14.70
CA ILE A 39 -3.77 -8.56 -13.59
C ILE A 39 -4.33 -8.00 -12.27
N PRO A 40 -4.85 -8.84 -11.37
CA PRO A 40 -5.24 -8.38 -10.03
C PRO A 40 -4.05 -7.78 -9.28
N ALA A 41 -4.28 -6.73 -8.49
CA ALA A 41 -3.21 -6.09 -7.72
C ALA A 41 -2.51 -7.05 -6.74
N ASP A 42 -3.23 -8.05 -6.23
CA ASP A 42 -2.69 -9.11 -5.37
C ASP A 42 -1.60 -9.96 -6.09
N ASP A 43 -1.67 -10.06 -7.42
CA ASP A 43 -0.73 -10.84 -8.24
C ASP A 43 0.29 -9.97 -9.00
N TYR A 44 0.16 -8.64 -8.92
CA TYR A 44 0.92 -7.71 -9.76
C TYR A 44 2.29 -7.35 -9.18
N PHE A 45 2.42 -7.23 -7.86
CA PHE A 45 3.64 -6.79 -7.18
C PHE A 45 4.43 -8.00 -6.66
N VAL A 46 5.48 -8.40 -7.36
CA VAL A 46 6.20 -9.67 -7.09
C VAL A 46 7.57 -9.49 -6.44
N GLY A 47 8.10 -8.26 -6.40
CA GLY A 47 9.42 -7.98 -5.82
C GLY A 47 9.79 -6.51 -5.81
N MET A 48 11.06 -6.24 -5.51
CA MET A 48 11.63 -4.88 -5.51
C MET A 48 11.91 -4.45 -6.94
N PHE A 49 11.26 -3.38 -7.42
CA PHE A 49 11.31 -2.95 -8.82
C PHE A 49 10.85 -4.04 -9.82
N GLU A 50 10.10 -5.04 -9.34
CA GLU A 50 9.65 -6.17 -10.14
C GLU A 50 8.13 -6.26 -10.09
N THR A 51 7.51 -6.48 -11.25
CA THR A 51 6.07 -6.62 -11.42
C THR A 51 5.77 -7.84 -12.27
N ALA A 52 4.51 -8.23 -12.34
CA ALA A 52 4.06 -9.30 -13.23
C ALA A 52 4.00 -8.89 -14.73
N LEU A 53 4.48 -7.69 -15.11
CA LEU A 53 4.53 -7.29 -16.52
C LEU A 53 5.56 -8.13 -17.28
N GLU A 54 5.16 -8.65 -18.43
CA GLU A 54 6.06 -9.31 -19.36
C GLU A 54 6.79 -8.29 -20.26
N PRO A 55 7.91 -8.70 -20.91
CA PRO A 55 8.58 -7.85 -21.89
C PRO A 55 7.63 -7.32 -22.97
N ALA A 56 7.66 -6.00 -23.19
CA ALA A 56 6.80 -5.26 -24.12
C ALA A 56 5.30 -5.23 -23.75
N GLU A 57 4.90 -5.70 -22.56
CA GLU A 57 3.55 -5.51 -22.03
C GLU A 57 3.37 -4.06 -21.53
N ILE A 58 2.24 -3.44 -21.86
CA ILE A 58 1.99 -2.02 -21.59
C ILE A 58 0.71 -1.85 -20.77
N ILE A 59 0.81 -1.19 -19.61
CA ILE A 59 -0.35 -0.77 -18.83
C ILE A 59 -1.16 0.26 -19.63
N ARG A 60 -2.44 -0.04 -19.85
CA ARG A 60 -3.39 0.84 -20.54
C ARG A 60 -4.28 1.61 -19.57
N GLU A 61 -4.74 0.96 -18.52
CA GLU A 61 -5.60 1.55 -17.51
C GLU A 61 -5.48 0.82 -16.16
N VAL A 62 -6.03 1.42 -15.11
CA VAL A 62 -6.13 0.82 -13.78
C VAL A 62 -7.57 0.95 -13.33
N ARG A 63 -8.21 -0.17 -12.98
CA ARG A 63 -9.60 -0.20 -12.55
C ARG A 63 -9.65 -0.37 -11.04
N PHE A 64 -10.35 0.54 -10.36
CA PHE A 64 -10.50 0.52 -8.91
C PHE A 64 -11.94 0.19 -8.55
N PRO A 65 -12.18 -0.82 -7.70
CA PRO A 65 -13.43 -0.94 -6.98
C PRO A 65 -13.72 0.33 -6.17
N ILE A 66 -14.99 0.71 -6.06
CA ILE A 66 -15.39 1.88 -5.27
C ILE A 66 -15.53 1.44 -3.80
N PRO A 67 -14.65 1.93 -2.89
CA PRO A 67 -14.74 1.57 -1.48
C PRO A 67 -15.92 2.25 -0.79
N GLU A 68 -16.34 1.71 0.35
CA GLU A 68 -17.22 2.39 1.32
C GLU A 68 -16.44 3.48 2.06
N LYS A 69 -15.24 3.14 2.55
CA LYS A 69 -14.31 4.05 3.23
C LYS A 69 -12.89 3.79 2.78
N ALA A 70 -12.07 4.83 2.70
CA ALA A 70 -10.65 4.70 2.40
C ALA A 70 -9.84 5.83 3.03
N GLY A 71 -8.61 5.52 3.45
CA GLY A 71 -7.70 6.49 4.03
C GLY A 71 -6.25 6.11 3.77
N TYR A 72 -5.44 7.11 3.42
CA TYR A 72 -3.99 6.94 3.23
C TYR A 72 -3.24 7.94 4.09
N VAL A 73 -2.29 7.44 4.86
CA VAL A 73 -1.35 8.27 5.61
C VAL A 73 0.05 7.76 5.37
N LYS A 74 1.01 8.69 5.24
CA LYS A 74 2.43 8.34 5.20
C LYS A 74 3.25 9.14 6.18
N PHE A 75 4.26 8.48 6.73
CA PHE A 75 5.41 9.12 7.34
C PHE A 75 6.47 9.34 6.25
N PRO A 76 6.68 10.57 5.78
CA PRO A 76 7.59 10.83 4.68
C PRO A 76 9.05 10.84 5.15
N ASN A 77 9.96 10.32 4.32
CA ASN A 77 11.37 10.61 4.44
C ASN A 77 11.58 12.14 4.37
N PRO A 78 12.33 12.76 5.30
CA PRO A 78 12.47 14.22 5.35
C PRO A 78 13.04 14.85 4.07
N ALA A 79 14.00 14.17 3.44
CA ALA A 79 14.70 14.67 2.26
C ALA A 79 13.92 14.38 0.97
N SER A 80 13.56 13.11 0.74
CA SER A 80 12.97 12.69 -0.53
C SER A 80 11.45 12.83 -0.58
N ARG A 81 10.78 12.89 0.58
CA ARG A 81 9.32 12.88 0.74
C ARG A 81 8.61 11.60 0.26
N TYR A 82 9.37 10.59 -0.18
CA TYR A 82 8.87 9.22 -0.35
C TYR A 82 8.41 8.64 0.98
N ALA A 83 7.56 7.62 0.95
CA ALA A 83 7.11 6.97 2.16
C ALA A 83 8.28 6.26 2.84
N LEU A 84 8.61 6.66 4.07
CA LEU A 84 9.39 5.78 4.95
C LEU A 84 8.49 4.62 5.37
N VAL A 85 7.26 4.94 5.77
CA VAL A 85 6.15 4.00 5.92
C VAL A 85 4.88 4.70 5.48
N GLY A 86 4.14 4.12 4.55
CA GLY A 86 2.81 4.53 4.14
C GLY A 86 1.82 3.40 4.38
N VAL A 87 0.62 3.71 4.87
CA VAL A 87 -0.45 2.73 5.04
C VAL A 87 -1.72 3.23 4.38
N PHE A 88 -2.26 2.41 3.48
CA PHE A 88 -3.56 2.59 2.87
C PHE A 88 -4.54 1.60 3.49
N VAL A 89 -5.66 2.10 4.01
CA VAL A 89 -6.76 1.28 4.51
C VAL A 89 -7.96 1.50 3.61
N ALA A 90 -8.62 0.42 3.19
CA ALA A 90 -9.87 0.48 2.44
C ALA A 90 -10.87 -0.51 3.04
N ARG A 91 -12.13 -0.08 3.16
CA ARG A 91 -13.28 -0.92 3.46
C ARG A 91 -14.19 -0.94 2.25
N ALA A 92 -14.52 -2.12 1.73
CA ALA A 92 -15.48 -2.29 0.66
C ALA A 92 -16.92 -2.35 1.20
N LYS A 93 -17.89 -2.20 0.30
CA LYS A 93 -19.33 -2.17 0.64
C LYS A 93 -19.86 -3.50 1.20
N ASP A 94 -19.18 -4.60 0.93
CA ASP A 94 -19.49 -5.92 1.50
C ASP A 94 -18.89 -6.11 2.91
N GLY A 95 -18.22 -5.09 3.45
CA GLY A 95 -17.58 -5.11 4.76
C GLY A 95 -16.15 -5.66 4.76
N SER A 96 -15.63 -6.14 3.63
CA SER A 96 -14.23 -6.56 3.54
C SER A 96 -13.28 -5.38 3.74
N VAL A 97 -12.16 -5.61 4.42
CA VAL A 97 -11.15 -4.59 4.72
C VAL A 97 -9.80 -5.03 4.20
N ARG A 98 -9.06 -4.09 3.63
CA ARG A 98 -7.67 -4.28 3.20
C ARG A 98 -6.76 -3.22 3.81
N VAL A 99 -5.56 -3.64 4.21
CA VAL A 99 -4.53 -2.78 4.81
C VAL A 99 -3.23 -3.01 4.08
N ALA A 100 -2.88 -2.10 3.17
CA ALA A 100 -1.64 -2.18 2.38
C ALA A 100 -0.57 -1.22 2.92
N VAL A 101 0.67 -1.72 3.01
CA VAL A 101 1.85 -1.01 3.50
C VAL A 101 2.83 -0.78 2.36
N THR A 102 3.37 0.44 2.25
CA THR A 102 4.45 0.83 1.33
C THR A 102 5.61 1.48 2.09
N GLY A 103 6.80 1.47 1.51
CA GLY A 103 8.05 2.02 2.05
C GLY A 103 8.74 1.16 3.10
N ALA A 104 8.01 0.28 3.78
CA ALA A 104 8.53 -0.52 4.89
C ALA A 104 9.28 -1.78 4.46
N GLY A 105 8.79 -2.47 3.42
CA GLY A 105 9.33 -3.73 2.91
C GLY A 105 9.92 -3.60 1.51
N PRO A 106 10.42 -4.70 0.92
CA PRO A 106 11.00 -4.72 -0.43
C PRO A 106 9.97 -4.49 -1.53
N SER A 107 8.67 -4.62 -1.23
CA SER A 107 7.55 -4.26 -2.11
C SER A 107 6.35 -3.87 -1.25
N VAL A 108 5.27 -3.43 -1.88
CA VAL A 108 3.99 -3.24 -1.19
C VAL A 108 3.46 -4.58 -0.68
N PHE A 109 2.85 -4.62 0.51
CA PHE A 109 2.28 -5.85 1.07
C PHE A 109 1.04 -5.57 1.92
N ARG A 110 0.26 -6.62 2.20
CA ARG A 110 -0.94 -6.56 3.06
C ARG A 110 -0.65 -7.03 4.48
N VAL A 111 -1.38 -6.50 5.45
CA VAL A 111 -1.30 -6.92 6.86
C VAL A 111 -2.62 -7.57 7.28
N GLU A 112 -2.76 -8.86 7.02
CA GLU A 112 -4.00 -9.63 7.22
C GLU A 112 -4.54 -9.56 8.67
N ALA A 113 -3.64 -9.54 9.67
CA ALA A 113 -4.05 -9.41 11.07
C ALA A 113 -4.81 -8.09 11.33
N MET A 114 -4.37 -6.99 10.71
CA MET A 114 -5.05 -5.69 10.82
C MET A 114 -6.35 -5.68 10.02
N GLU A 115 -6.39 -6.36 8.87
CA GLU A 115 -7.60 -6.52 8.06
C GLU A 115 -8.70 -7.25 8.83
N ALA A 116 -8.37 -8.38 9.47
CA ALA A 116 -9.31 -9.15 10.27
C ALA A 116 -9.88 -8.34 11.45
N ALA A 117 -9.03 -7.60 12.16
CA ALA A 117 -9.46 -6.76 13.28
C ALA A 117 -10.39 -5.63 12.83
N LEU A 118 -10.04 -4.94 11.74
CA LEU A 118 -10.83 -3.83 11.21
C LEU A 118 -12.14 -4.26 10.53
N ALA A 119 -12.20 -5.48 10.01
CA ALA A 119 -13.45 -6.07 9.50
C ALA A 119 -14.46 -6.29 10.64
N ALA A 120 -13.99 -6.65 11.84
CA ALA A 120 -14.83 -6.78 13.03
C ALA A 120 -15.21 -5.42 13.64
N ASP A 121 -14.25 -4.49 13.69
CA ASP A 121 -14.45 -3.16 14.25
C ASP A 121 -13.61 -2.11 13.52
N PHE A 122 -14.26 -1.31 12.67
CA PHE A 122 -13.57 -0.32 11.82
C PHE A 122 -13.24 0.98 12.60
N ARG A 123 -12.42 0.86 13.64
CA ARG A 123 -11.93 1.96 14.48
C ARG A 123 -10.43 1.81 14.75
N PRO A 124 -9.69 2.91 15.02
CA PRO A 124 -8.24 2.85 15.27
C PRO A 124 -7.86 1.92 16.42
N GLU A 125 -8.70 1.83 17.46
CA GLU A 125 -8.46 1.01 18.66
C GLU A 125 -8.49 -0.49 18.37
N ALA A 126 -9.14 -0.92 17.27
CA ALA A 126 -9.12 -2.32 16.84
C ALA A 126 -7.71 -2.82 16.47
N LEU A 127 -6.77 -1.89 16.24
CA LEU A 127 -5.38 -2.19 15.94
C LEU A 127 -4.49 -2.23 17.20
N ASP A 128 -5.05 -2.05 18.39
CA ASP A 128 -4.29 -2.13 19.64
C ASP A 128 -3.73 -3.54 19.86
N GLY A 129 -2.43 -3.63 20.17
CA GLY A 129 -1.74 -4.89 20.42
C GLY A 129 -1.33 -5.69 19.16
N ILE A 130 -1.74 -5.28 17.96
CA ILE A 130 -1.30 -5.91 16.71
C ILE A 130 0.10 -5.41 16.36
N THR A 131 1.07 -6.34 16.29
CA THR A 131 2.45 -6.06 15.91
C THR A 131 2.75 -6.63 14.53
N VAL A 132 3.51 -5.88 13.73
CA VAL A 132 4.09 -6.39 12.48
C VAL A 132 5.50 -6.88 12.78
N PRO A 133 5.90 -8.10 12.38
CA PRO A 133 7.26 -8.57 12.57
C PRO A 133 8.25 -7.72 11.77
N ALA A 134 9.45 -7.50 12.31
CA ALA A 134 10.52 -6.79 11.62
C ALA A 134 11.15 -7.62 10.50
N ASP A 135 10.97 -8.95 10.53
CA ASP A 135 11.52 -9.87 9.54
C ASP A 135 11.03 -9.53 8.13
N GLY A 136 11.97 -9.39 7.19
CA GLY A 136 11.68 -9.03 5.81
C GLY A 136 11.41 -7.54 5.56
N LEU A 137 11.42 -6.69 6.60
CA LEU A 137 11.38 -5.23 6.41
C LEU A 137 12.76 -4.66 6.07
N ASN A 138 12.77 -3.53 5.37
CA ASN A 138 14.00 -2.86 4.96
C ASN A 138 14.74 -2.27 6.17
N SER A 139 16.06 -2.21 6.10
CA SER A 139 16.89 -1.50 7.07
C SER A 139 17.93 -0.68 6.31
N ASP A 140 17.97 0.63 6.57
CA ASP A 140 18.89 1.56 5.90
C ASP A 140 19.31 2.70 6.85
N MET A 141 20.03 3.69 6.32
CA MET A 141 20.52 4.84 7.08
C MET A 141 19.42 5.77 7.61
N HIS A 142 18.18 5.63 7.13
CA HIS A 142 17.04 6.44 7.52
C HIS A 142 16.17 5.76 8.58
N ALA A 143 16.08 4.42 8.55
CA ALA A 143 15.34 3.65 9.54
C ALA A 143 15.75 2.16 9.54
N GLY A 144 15.83 1.59 10.74
CA GLY A 144 15.91 0.14 10.93
C GLY A 144 14.56 -0.56 10.77
N ALA A 145 14.60 -1.88 10.55
CA ALA A 145 13.42 -2.73 10.38
C ALA A 145 12.44 -2.64 11.56
N GLU A 146 12.95 -2.70 12.81
CA GLU A 146 12.15 -2.54 14.04
C GLU A 146 11.39 -1.22 14.10
N TYR A 147 12.03 -0.13 13.68
CA TYR A 147 11.40 1.18 13.66
C TYR A 147 10.28 1.24 12.62
N ARG A 148 10.48 0.62 11.46
CA ARG A 148 9.45 0.50 10.41
C ARG A 148 8.28 -0.36 10.88
N ALA A 149 8.55 -1.51 11.49
CA ALA A 149 7.55 -2.39 12.09
C ALA A 149 6.65 -1.63 13.08
N HIS A 150 7.26 -0.88 14.00
CA HIS A 150 6.52 -0.03 14.93
C HIS A 150 5.70 1.06 14.22
N LEU A 151 6.30 1.75 13.24
CA LEU A 151 5.61 2.81 12.50
C LEU A 151 4.39 2.31 11.73
N ILE A 152 4.38 1.07 11.22
CA ILE A 152 3.22 0.53 10.50
C ILE A 152 1.96 0.62 11.36
N GLY A 153 2.01 0.17 12.63
CA GLY A 153 0.86 0.24 13.53
C GLY A 153 0.39 1.68 13.79
N VAL A 154 1.34 2.61 14.00
CA VAL A 154 1.03 4.03 14.22
C VAL A 154 0.37 4.66 12.99
N ILE A 155 0.91 4.41 11.80
CA ILE A 155 0.40 4.97 10.55
C ILE A 155 -0.92 4.31 10.13
N ALA A 156 -1.10 3.02 10.38
CA ALA A 156 -2.36 2.32 10.15
C ALA A 156 -3.51 2.94 10.96
N LYS A 157 -3.32 3.20 12.25
CA LYS A 157 -4.33 3.87 13.09
C LYS A 157 -4.72 5.25 12.56
N ARG A 158 -3.73 6.02 12.11
CA ARG A 158 -3.97 7.33 11.49
C ARG A 158 -4.70 7.21 10.16
N ALA A 159 -4.42 6.18 9.36
CA ALA A 159 -5.11 5.91 8.11
C ALA A 159 -6.58 5.52 8.34
N VAL A 160 -6.87 4.71 9.37
CA VAL A 160 -8.24 4.39 9.79
C VAL A 160 -8.98 5.65 10.23
N ALA A 161 -8.37 6.47 11.08
CA ALA A 161 -8.97 7.75 11.50
C ALA A 161 -9.27 8.65 10.29
N ALA A 162 -8.31 8.81 9.36
CA ALA A 162 -8.52 9.58 8.14
C ALA A 162 -9.64 9.02 7.25
N ALA A 163 -9.85 7.70 7.24
CA ALA A 163 -10.95 7.06 6.51
C ALA A 163 -12.34 7.30 7.13
N LEU A 164 -12.40 7.68 8.41
CA LEU A 164 -13.65 7.96 9.12
C LEU A 164 -14.12 9.42 8.98
N GLY A 165 -13.24 10.34 8.57
CA GLY A 165 -13.48 11.79 8.53
C GLY A 165 -12.96 12.50 9.77
#